data_AF-A0A9J7KQ38-F1
#
_entry.id   AF-A0A9J7KQ38-F1
#
_cell.length_a   1.000
_cell.length_b   1.000
_cell.length_c   1.000
_cell.angle_alpha   90.00
_cell.angle_beta   90.00
_cell.angle_gamma   90.00
#
_symmetry.space_group_name_H-M   'P 1'
#
loop_
_entity.id
_entity.type
_entity.pdbx_description
1 polymer ?
#
loop_
_entity_poly.entity_id
_entity_poly.type
_entity_poly.pdbx_seq_one_letter_code
_entity_poly.pdbx_strand_id
1 'polypeptide(L)'
;MDTLEMAMVFMETTNVTCQEILYMNPRAGKYIRCSYSEEDLPYISLTTAISGNNFYIGTEEPKGTDHLAVLEYSHAGNVWQRANMSTFQKPDMSRKSEIDEFLLEVDEILYYVFVERENISTSVWIRKYNRHTDQWQECSQLKIRMPNYLRNHSYHTVVSCGPHIYFLMKPQMHRYDPSQDRWCKLTPPKLEFCTTVAMGTEIFCTDREFSKTMVYDTKSDRWQTTNNLVYVYDKFTDTWRDLEATMPSGEYLTPDSSLPVACMYLPCLTAKGTDLSTACL
;
A
#
# COMPACT_ATOMS: atom_id res chain seq x y z
N MET A 1 17.59 5.89 -21.82
CA MET A 1 17.35 4.53 -21.28
C MET A 1 15.90 4.48 -20.90
N ASP A 2 15.12 3.59 -21.52
CA ASP A 2 13.70 3.45 -21.23
C ASP A 2 13.53 2.77 -19.85
N THR A 3 13.13 3.54 -18.85
CA THR A 3 12.75 3.00 -17.55
C THR A 3 11.41 2.28 -17.70
N LEU A 4 11.40 0.95 -17.65
CA LEU A 4 10.15 0.18 -17.57
C LEU A 4 9.36 0.61 -16.33
N GLU A 5 8.09 0.90 -16.53
CA GLU A 5 7.11 1.01 -15.45
C GLU A 5 6.61 -0.40 -15.17
N MET A 6 6.60 -0.82 -13.91
CA MET A 6 6.03 -2.10 -13.50
C MET A 6 5.11 -1.88 -12.31
N ALA A 7 3.84 -2.26 -12.45
CA ALA A 7 2.94 -2.38 -11.32
C ALA A 7 3.00 -3.82 -10.79
N MET A 8 3.10 -3.96 -9.47
CA MET A 8 3.13 -5.24 -8.78
C MET A 8 1.73 -5.54 -8.22
N VAL A 9 1.16 -6.69 -8.57
CA VAL A 9 -0.13 -7.15 -8.05
C VAL A 9 0.07 -8.53 -7.42
N PHE A 10 -0.28 -8.64 -6.13
CA PHE A 10 -0.32 -9.92 -5.44
C PHE A 10 -1.65 -10.61 -5.77
N MET A 11 -1.59 -11.82 -6.29
CA MET A 11 -2.78 -12.66 -6.40
C MET A 11 -2.85 -13.58 -5.20
N GLU A 12 -3.90 -13.43 -4.40
CA GLU A 12 -4.23 -14.43 -3.40
C GLU A 12 -4.83 -15.64 -4.13
N THR A 13 -4.00 -16.63 -4.43
CA THR A 13 -4.48 -17.91 -4.93
C THR A 13 -4.95 -18.75 -3.76
N THR A 14 -6.19 -19.24 -3.84
CA THR A 14 -6.84 -20.13 -2.85
C THR A 14 -6.15 -21.48 -2.63
N ASN A 15 -5.01 -21.73 -3.31
CA ASN A 15 -4.17 -22.90 -3.13
C ASN A 15 -2.79 -22.49 -2.59
N VAL A 16 -2.46 -23.06 -1.44
CA VAL A 16 -1.48 -22.59 -0.43
C VAL A 16 0.00 -22.72 -0.82
N THR A 17 0.35 -23.18 -2.04
CA THR A 17 1.73 -23.64 -2.30
C THR A 17 2.60 -22.73 -3.16
N CYS A 18 2.05 -21.68 -3.78
CA CYS A 18 2.82 -20.75 -4.61
C CYS A 18 2.31 -19.33 -4.42
N GLN A 19 3.22 -18.38 -4.19
CA GLN A 19 2.89 -16.96 -4.24
C GLN A 19 3.07 -16.48 -5.68
N GLU A 20 2.00 -15.94 -6.25
CA GLU A 20 2.03 -15.38 -7.59
C GLU A 20 2.04 -13.86 -7.54
N ILE A 21 3.05 -13.29 -8.17
CA ILE A 21 3.17 -11.84 -8.36
C ILE A 21 3.03 -11.55 -9.85
N LEU A 22 2.12 -10.65 -10.19
CA LEU A 22 1.99 -10.12 -11.53
C LEU A 22 2.73 -8.80 -11.63
N TYR A 23 3.59 -8.70 -12.64
CA TYR A 23 4.22 -7.45 -13.06
C TYR A 23 3.54 -6.98 -14.33
N MET A 24 2.99 -5.78 -14.31
CA MET A 24 2.36 -5.21 -15.50
C MET A 24 3.27 -4.18 -16.14
N ASN A 25 3.57 -4.33 -17.44
CA ASN A 25 4.09 -3.24 -18.26
C ASN A 25 2.91 -2.41 -18.79
N PRO A 26 2.66 -1.20 -18.25
CA PRO A 26 1.47 -0.42 -18.58
C PRO A 26 1.47 0.06 -20.02
N ARG A 27 2.64 0.32 -20.62
CA ARG A 27 2.77 0.81 -22.00
C ARG A 27 2.50 -0.27 -23.02
N ALA A 28 2.95 -1.49 -22.73
CA ALA A 28 2.71 -2.63 -23.61
C ALA A 28 1.35 -3.28 -23.39
N GLY A 29 0.67 -2.95 -22.27
CA GLY A 29 -0.53 -3.64 -21.83
C GLY A 29 -0.32 -5.14 -21.56
N LYS A 30 0.93 -5.53 -21.25
CA LYS A 30 1.33 -6.92 -21.06
C LYS A 30 1.59 -7.21 -19.59
N TYR A 31 1.23 -8.41 -19.17
CA TYR A 31 1.51 -8.93 -17.84
C TYR A 31 2.64 -9.95 -17.94
N ILE A 32 3.54 -9.91 -16.96
CA ILE A 32 4.53 -10.93 -16.68
C ILE A 32 4.08 -11.58 -15.37
N ARG A 33 3.83 -12.88 -15.42
CA ARG A 33 3.47 -13.67 -14.25
C ARG A 33 4.72 -14.32 -13.70
N CYS A 34 5.00 -14.09 -12.42
CA CYS A 34 6.09 -14.74 -11.71
C CYS A 34 5.50 -15.59 -10.59
N SER A 35 5.91 -16.86 -10.56
CA SER A 35 5.55 -17.79 -9.50
C SER A 35 6.79 -18.03 -8.65
N TYR A 36 6.66 -17.80 -7.35
CA TYR A 36 7.74 -18.01 -6.39
C TYR A 36 7.48 -19.24 -5.54
N SER A 37 8.52 -20.01 -5.27
CA SER A 37 8.46 -21.09 -4.28
C SER A 37 8.43 -20.51 -2.86
N GLU A 38 8.03 -21.31 -1.87
CA GLU A 38 8.12 -20.91 -0.46
C GLU A 38 9.57 -20.61 -0.01
N GLU A 39 10.57 -21.19 -0.69
CA GLU A 39 11.98 -20.95 -0.40
C GLU A 39 12.44 -19.58 -0.92
N ASP A 40 11.93 -19.18 -2.09
CA ASP A 40 12.26 -17.89 -2.72
C ASP A 40 11.50 -16.72 -2.08
N LEU A 41 10.29 -16.98 -1.61
CA LEU A 41 9.41 -15.96 -1.02
C LEU A 41 8.63 -16.54 0.18
N PRO A 42 9.24 -16.55 1.37
CA PRO A 42 8.56 -17.02 2.57
C PRO A 42 7.41 -16.07 2.93
N TYR A 43 6.30 -16.67 3.40
CA TYR A 43 5.03 -16.04 3.82
C TYR A 43 5.09 -14.50 3.89
N ILE A 44 4.56 -13.84 2.86
CA ILE A 44 4.56 -12.38 2.76
C ILE A 44 3.68 -11.85 3.88
N SER A 45 4.28 -11.11 4.83
CA SER A 45 3.48 -10.11 5.53
C SER A 45 3.19 -9.01 4.51
N LEU A 46 1.91 -8.63 4.35
CA LEU A 46 1.31 -7.80 3.28
C LEU A 46 1.80 -6.35 3.26
N THR A 47 3.10 -6.18 3.32
CA THR A 47 3.76 -4.96 3.73
C THR A 47 4.71 -4.59 2.60
N THR A 48 4.32 -3.62 1.75
CA THR A 48 5.06 -3.28 0.52
C THR A 48 5.44 -1.81 0.50
N ALA A 49 6.73 -1.52 0.30
CA ALA A 49 7.21 -0.17 0.03
C ALA A 49 7.91 -0.11 -1.33
N ILE A 50 7.76 1.02 -2.01
CA ILE A 50 8.54 1.35 -3.21
C ILE A 50 9.55 2.40 -2.79
N SER A 51 10.85 2.09 -2.94
CA SER A 51 11.93 3.02 -2.65
C SER A 51 13.01 2.96 -3.71
N GLY A 52 13.35 4.12 -4.31
CA GLY A 52 14.42 4.20 -5.32
C GLY A 52 14.29 3.22 -6.50
N ASN A 53 13.07 2.97 -6.99
CA ASN A 53 12.70 1.95 -8.00
C ASN A 53 12.78 0.47 -7.57
N ASN A 54 13.13 0.21 -6.31
CA ASN A 54 13.14 -1.13 -5.76
C ASN A 54 11.86 -1.39 -4.96
N PHE A 55 11.40 -2.63 -5.00
CA PHE A 55 10.29 -3.09 -4.17
C PHE A 55 10.86 -3.71 -2.90
N TYR A 56 10.31 -3.31 -1.77
CA TYR A 56 10.65 -3.85 -0.46
C TYR A 56 9.43 -4.53 0.14
N ILE A 57 9.63 -5.72 0.72
CA ILE A 57 8.60 -6.42 1.47
C ILE A 57 9.13 -6.87 2.83
N GLY A 58 8.24 -6.91 3.83
CA GLY A 58 8.54 -7.50 5.13
C GLY A 58 8.29 -9.01 5.12
N THR A 59 9.22 -9.79 5.68
CA THR A 59 9.06 -11.24 5.87
C THR A 59 9.57 -11.68 7.24
N GLU A 60 9.05 -12.78 7.77
CA GLU A 60 9.52 -13.37 9.02
C GLU A 60 10.84 -14.13 8.80
N GLU A 61 11.85 -13.83 9.61
CA GLU A 61 13.15 -14.48 9.49
C GLU A 61 13.85 -14.66 10.86
N PRO A 62 14.11 -15.90 11.31
CA PRO A 62 13.69 -17.18 10.70
C PRO A 62 12.16 -17.37 10.65
N LYS A 63 11.68 -18.24 9.77
CA LYS A 63 10.25 -18.59 9.66
C LYS A 63 9.68 -19.01 11.03
N GLY A 64 8.57 -18.41 11.44
CA GLY A 64 7.94 -18.68 12.74
C GLY A 64 8.63 -18.02 13.93
N THR A 65 9.39 -16.94 13.69
CA THR A 65 9.94 -16.09 14.76
C THR A 65 9.32 -14.71 14.72
N ASP A 66 9.39 -14.01 15.85
CA ASP A 66 8.97 -12.61 15.96
C ASP A 66 10.01 -11.65 15.37
N HIS A 67 10.90 -12.08 14.47
CA HIS A 67 11.85 -11.20 13.80
C HIS A 67 11.43 -10.99 12.35
N LEU A 68 11.33 -9.73 11.94
CA LEU A 68 11.10 -9.32 10.57
C LEU A 68 12.42 -8.96 9.90
N ALA A 69 12.61 -9.48 8.71
CA ALA A 69 13.60 -9.03 7.74
C ALA A 69 12.89 -8.30 6.58
N VAL A 70 13.66 -7.50 5.85
CA VAL A 70 13.20 -6.84 4.63
C VAL A 70 13.82 -7.56 3.44
N LEU A 71 12.98 -7.96 2.48
CA LEU A 71 13.43 -8.43 1.17
C LEU A 71 13.35 -7.29 0.16
N GLU A 72 14.31 -7.25 -0.74
CA GLU A 72 14.37 -6.33 -1.87
C GLU A 72 14.24 -7.13 -3.17
N TYR A 73 13.45 -6.63 -4.11
CA TYR A 73 13.33 -7.22 -5.43
C TYR A 73 14.46 -6.74 -6.35
N SER A 74 15.27 -7.67 -6.85
CA SER A 74 16.31 -7.40 -7.85
C SER A 74 15.76 -7.56 -9.26
N HIS A 75 15.56 -6.44 -9.96
CA HIS A 75 15.10 -6.44 -11.37
C HIS A 75 16.07 -7.16 -12.31
N ALA A 76 17.38 -7.08 -12.05
CA ALA A 76 18.39 -7.68 -12.90
C ALA A 76 18.38 -9.22 -12.84
N GLY A 77 18.05 -9.77 -11.66
CA GLY A 77 17.98 -11.21 -11.44
C GLY A 77 16.57 -11.79 -11.49
N ASN A 78 15.52 -10.96 -11.47
CA ASN A 78 14.14 -11.38 -11.24
C ASN A 78 14.01 -12.25 -9.97
N VAL A 79 14.68 -11.85 -8.90
CA VAL A 79 14.72 -12.59 -7.63
C VAL A 79 14.49 -11.65 -6.46
N TRP A 80 13.83 -12.17 -5.43
CA TRP A 80 13.83 -11.55 -4.12
C TRP A 80 15.11 -11.92 -3.39
N GLN A 81 15.73 -10.94 -2.77
CA GLN A 81 16.95 -11.13 -1.99
C GLN A 81 16.83 -10.38 -0.68
N ARG A 82 17.56 -10.83 0.33
CA ARG A 82 17.63 -10.13 1.60
C ARG A 82 18.19 -8.73 1.40
N ALA A 83 17.41 -7.72 1.77
CA ALA A 83 17.91 -6.35 1.80
C ALA A 83 19.04 -6.25 2.82
N ASN A 84 20.03 -5.42 2.53
CA ASN A 84 21.13 -5.17 3.46
C ASN A 84 20.67 -4.26 4.61
N MET A 85 19.77 -4.79 5.43
CA MET A 85 19.12 -4.12 6.55
C MET A 85 19.06 -5.07 7.75
N SER A 86 19.22 -4.50 8.95
CA SER A 86 19.00 -5.23 10.18
C SER A 86 17.56 -5.72 10.33
N THR A 87 17.40 -6.88 10.97
CA THR A 87 16.09 -7.36 11.38
C THR A 87 15.53 -6.51 12.52
N PHE A 88 14.22 -6.57 12.72
CA PHE A 88 13.56 -5.94 13.85
C PHE A 88 12.49 -6.86 14.43
N GLN A 89 12.17 -6.66 15.70
CA GLN A 89 11.22 -7.53 16.39
C GLN A 89 9.78 -7.13 16.06
N LYS A 90 8.93 -8.07 15.67
CA LYS A 90 7.47 -7.90 15.55
C LYS A 90 6.87 -7.42 16.88
N PRO A 91 5.70 -6.78 16.83
CA PRO A 91 4.91 -6.55 18.02
C PRO A 91 4.58 -7.90 18.68
N ASP A 92 4.49 -7.93 20.01
CA ASP A 92 4.13 -9.15 20.75
C ASP A 92 2.69 -9.57 20.41
N MET A 93 2.57 -10.66 19.64
CA MET A 93 1.29 -11.25 19.19
C MET A 93 0.59 -12.09 20.28
N SER A 94 1.14 -12.16 21.51
CA SER A 94 0.55 -12.97 22.60
C SER A 94 -0.81 -12.44 23.07
N ARG A 95 -1.12 -11.18 22.79
CA ARG A 95 -2.46 -10.61 22.97
C ARG A 95 -3.31 -10.96 21.75
N LYS A 96 -4.58 -11.33 21.97
CA LYS A 96 -5.59 -11.59 20.91
C LYS A 96 -5.97 -10.33 20.10
N SER A 97 -5.03 -9.42 19.91
CA SER A 97 -5.18 -8.19 19.14
C SER A 97 -5.01 -8.51 17.66
N GLU A 98 -5.87 -7.95 16.83
CA GLU A 98 -5.64 -7.91 15.39
C GLU A 98 -4.52 -6.90 15.12
N ILE A 99 -3.51 -7.30 14.33
CA ILE A 99 -2.41 -6.43 13.92
C ILE A 99 -2.38 -6.33 12.41
N ASP A 100 -2.38 -5.11 11.91
CA ASP A 100 -2.16 -4.78 10.50
C ASP A 100 -0.79 -4.10 10.34
N GLU A 101 0.01 -4.56 9.39
CA GLU A 101 1.40 -4.13 9.18
C GLU A 101 1.53 -3.38 7.84
N PHE A 102 2.28 -2.27 7.83
CA PHE A 102 2.52 -1.41 6.67
C PHE A 102 4.01 -1.04 6.60
N LEU A 103 4.54 -0.92 5.38
CA LEU A 103 5.91 -0.47 5.11
C LEU A 103 5.76 0.58 4.04
N LEU A 104 6.40 1.71 4.24
CA LEU A 104 6.25 2.85 3.36
C LEU A 104 7.54 3.66 3.34
N GLU A 105 7.78 4.35 2.23
CA GLU A 105 8.88 5.30 2.12
C GLU A 105 8.34 6.73 2.30
N VAL A 106 9.07 7.54 3.08
CA VAL A 106 8.95 9.00 3.11
C VAL A 106 10.35 9.57 3.07
N ASP A 107 10.61 10.46 2.11
CA ASP A 107 11.91 11.13 1.92
C ASP A 107 13.11 10.16 1.98
N GLU A 108 13.05 9.05 1.21
CA GLU A 108 14.07 7.99 1.15
C GLU A 108 14.30 7.20 2.46
N ILE A 109 13.46 7.43 3.47
CA ILE A 109 13.50 6.70 4.74
C ILE A 109 12.36 5.69 4.75
N LEU A 110 12.70 4.44 5.07
CA LEU A 110 11.71 3.38 5.27
C LEU A 110 11.10 3.47 6.67
N TYR A 111 9.78 3.40 6.70
CA TYR A 111 8.97 3.36 7.91
C TYR A 111 8.19 2.06 7.95
N TYR A 112 8.32 1.35 9.06
CA TYR A 112 7.48 0.23 9.43
C TYR A 112 6.39 0.76 10.36
N VAL A 113 5.14 0.64 9.95
CA VAL A 113 3.97 1.08 10.71
C VAL A 113 3.11 -0.11 11.02
N PHE A 114 2.67 -0.26 12.25
CA PHE A 114 1.73 -1.31 12.61
C PHE A 114 0.60 -0.77 13.46
N VAL A 115 -0.58 -1.34 13.25
CA VAL A 115 -1.82 -0.93 13.90
C VAL A 115 -2.28 -2.08 14.77
N GLU A 116 -2.25 -1.86 16.08
CA GLU A 116 -2.75 -2.82 17.06
C GLU A 116 -4.17 -2.43 17.46
N ARG A 117 -5.12 -3.35 17.24
CA ARG A 117 -6.52 -3.17 17.64
C ARG A 117 -6.81 -3.94 18.92
N GLU A 118 -7.06 -3.18 19.99
CA GLU A 118 -7.60 -3.69 21.25
C GLU A 118 -9.13 -3.46 21.33
N ASN A 119 -9.78 -4.05 22.32
CA ASN A 119 -11.24 -3.98 22.49
C ASN A 119 -11.83 -2.55 22.53
N ILE A 120 -11.08 -1.58 23.04
CA ILE A 120 -11.54 -0.19 23.24
C ILE A 120 -10.57 0.85 22.68
N SER A 121 -9.47 0.41 22.08
CA SER A 121 -8.41 1.31 21.64
C SER A 121 -7.74 0.78 20.37
N THR A 122 -7.27 1.72 19.55
CA THR A 122 -6.42 1.44 18.41
C THR A 122 -5.11 2.18 18.64
N SER A 123 -4.01 1.45 18.56
CA SER A 123 -2.67 1.97 18.73
C SER A 123 -1.94 1.90 17.40
N VAL A 124 -1.44 3.03 16.90
CA VAL A 124 -0.58 3.08 15.72
C VAL A 124 0.85 3.32 16.18
N TRP A 125 1.71 2.40 15.81
CA TRP A 125 3.12 2.41 16.14
C TRP A 125 3.94 2.61 14.88
N ILE A 126 5.05 3.34 15.00
CA ILE A 126 5.95 3.62 13.88
C ILE A 126 7.37 3.29 14.30
N ARG A 127 8.11 2.65 13.40
CA ARG A 127 9.56 2.53 13.45
C ARG A 127 10.16 3.05 12.16
N LYS A 128 11.22 3.85 12.28
CA LYS A 128 11.97 4.36 11.13
C LYS A 128 13.30 3.64 11.02
N TYR A 129 13.70 3.31 9.80
CA TYR A 129 15.00 2.70 9.54
C TYR A 129 16.08 3.78 9.38
N ASN A 130 17.14 3.68 10.19
CA ASN A 130 18.30 4.55 10.08
C ASN A 130 19.43 3.85 9.32
N ARG A 131 19.61 4.23 8.05
CA ARG A 131 20.65 3.70 7.16
C ARG A 131 22.08 3.91 7.68
N HIS A 132 22.32 4.95 8.49
CA HIS A 132 23.67 5.25 9.00
C HIS A 132 24.09 4.33 10.15
N THR A 133 23.12 3.90 10.97
CA THR A 133 23.36 3.04 12.13
C THR A 133 22.92 1.60 11.89
N ASP A 134 22.31 1.31 10.74
CA ASP A 134 21.65 0.04 10.41
C ASP A 134 20.69 -0.42 11.53
N GLN A 135 19.84 0.48 12.00
CA GLN A 135 18.92 0.20 13.12
C GLN A 135 17.54 0.78 12.90
N TRP A 136 16.53 0.07 13.40
CA TRP A 136 15.15 0.53 13.50
C TRP A 136 14.94 1.29 14.80
N GLN A 137 14.39 2.50 14.69
CA GLN A 137 14.15 3.39 15.83
C GLN A 137 12.66 3.62 16.03
N GLU A 138 12.20 3.44 17.27
CA GLU A 138 10.82 3.68 17.63
C GLU A 138 10.48 5.17 17.58
N CYS A 139 9.31 5.48 17.05
CA CYS A 139 8.79 6.82 16.88
C CYS A 139 7.55 7.02 17.76
N SER A 140 7.06 8.26 17.83
CA SER A 140 5.89 8.60 18.60
C SER A 140 4.65 7.78 18.20
N GLN A 141 3.98 7.25 19.21
CA GLN A 141 2.79 6.42 19.07
C GLN A 141 1.51 7.27 19.02
N LEU A 142 0.53 6.85 18.23
CA LEU A 142 -0.82 7.38 18.26
C LEU A 142 -1.75 6.40 18.98
N LYS A 143 -2.48 6.87 20.00
CA LYS A 143 -3.52 6.10 20.68
C LYS A 143 -4.89 6.72 20.44
N ILE A 144 -5.81 5.92 19.92
CA ILE A 144 -7.16 6.34 19.62
C ILE A 144 -8.13 5.50 20.44
N ARG A 145 -9.02 6.17 21.17
CA ARG A 145 -10.11 5.49 21.87
C ARG A 145 -11.27 5.25 20.93
N MET A 146 -11.76 4.01 20.90
CA MET A 146 -12.87 3.61 20.04
C MET A 146 -14.20 3.53 20.80
N PRO A 147 -15.29 4.07 20.22
CA PRO A 147 -16.63 3.77 20.68
C PRO A 147 -16.98 2.29 20.42
N ASN A 148 -17.61 1.63 21.38
CA ASN A 148 -17.92 0.20 21.33
C ASN A 148 -18.74 -0.26 20.10
N TYR A 149 -19.46 0.63 19.43
CA TYR A 149 -20.32 0.30 18.28
C TYR A 149 -19.57 0.25 16.93
N LEU A 150 -18.32 0.71 16.85
CA LEU A 150 -17.52 0.71 15.62
C LEU A 150 -16.59 -0.51 15.49
N ARG A 151 -16.75 -1.49 16.38
CA ARG A 151 -15.80 -2.59 16.62
C ARG A 151 -15.45 -3.46 15.40
N ASN A 152 -16.40 -3.70 14.49
CA ASN A 152 -16.28 -4.75 13.49
C ASN A 152 -16.26 -4.26 12.03
N HIS A 153 -16.26 -2.94 11.78
CA HIS A 153 -16.46 -2.41 10.42
C HIS A 153 -15.54 -1.24 10.07
N SER A 154 -14.56 -0.90 10.92
CA SER A 154 -13.62 0.19 10.62
C SER A 154 -12.44 -0.32 9.81
N TYR A 155 -12.55 -0.23 8.48
CA TYR A 155 -11.38 -0.27 7.61
C TYR A 155 -10.42 0.86 8.00
N HIS A 156 -9.13 0.53 7.97
CA HIS A 156 -8.07 1.50 8.18
C HIS A 156 -6.92 1.22 7.22
N THR A 157 -6.11 2.24 7.02
CA THR A 157 -4.99 2.17 6.09
C THR A 157 -3.96 3.23 6.46
N VAL A 158 -2.76 3.03 5.96
CA VAL A 158 -1.64 3.95 6.12
C VAL A 158 -1.10 4.28 4.73
N VAL A 159 -0.89 5.56 4.45
CA VAL A 159 -0.27 6.02 3.19
C VAL A 159 0.79 7.08 3.45
N SER A 160 1.87 7.10 2.67
CA SER A 160 2.77 8.25 2.60
C SER A 160 2.27 9.25 1.55
N CYS A 161 2.22 10.54 1.87
CA CYS A 161 1.88 11.60 0.92
C CYS A 161 2.72 12.86 1.20
N GLY A 162 3.58 13.21 0.24
CA GLY A 162 4.63 14.20 0.47
C GLY A 162 5.54 13.78 1.64
N PRO A 163 5.96 14.71 2.52
CA PRO A 163 6.89 14.42 3.61
C PRO A 163 6.19 13.84 4.86
N HIS A 164 4.99 13.29 4.73
CA HIS A 164 4.18 12.87 5.87
C HIS A 164 3.57 11.48 5.68
N ILE A 165 3.25 10.84 6.82
CA ILE A 165 2.51 9.58 6.88
C ILE A 165 1.10 9.89 7.36
N TYR A 166 0.10 9.33 6.70
CA TYR A 166 -1.30 9.50 7.03
C TYR A 166 -1.89 8.17 7.46
N PHE A 167 -2.57 8.19 8.60
CA PHE A 167 -3.37 7.08 9.08
C PHE A 167 -4.85 7.45 8.98
N LEU A 168 -5.59 6.65 8.23
CA LEU A 168 -7.02 6.85 8.01
C LEU A 168 -7.78 5.69 8.62
N MET A 169 -8.82 6.01 9.37
CA MET A 169 -9.73 5.02 9.97
C MET A 169 -11.03 5.72 10.32
N LYS A 170 -12.14 5.42 9.67
CA LYS A 170 -13.41 6.12 9.94
C LYS A 170 -13.80 6.01 11.43
N PRO A 171 -14.10 7.13 12.14
CA PRO A 171 -14.31 8.51 11.67
C PRO A 171 -13.11 9.46 11.97
N GLN A 172 -11.88 8.97 11.90
CA GLN A 172 -10.66 9.68 12.26
C GLN A 172 -9.61 9.64 11.16
N MET A 173 -8.84 10.71 11.08
CA MET A 173 -7.67 10.79 10.22
C MET A 173 -6.60 11.52 11.00
N HIS A 174 -5.37 11.02 10.91
CA HIS A 174 -4.22 11.59 11.59
C HIS A 174 -3.03 11.63 10.64
N ARG A 175 -2.19 12.64 10.80
CA ARG A 175 -0.94 12.79 10.07
C ARG A 175 0.21 12.76 11.05
N TYR A 176 1.18 11.90 10.77
CA TYR A 176 2.47 11.90 11.42
C TYR A 176 3.44 12.77 10.62
N ASP A 177 4.10 13.68 11.33
CA ASP A 177 5.19 14.52 10.84
C ASP A 177 6.52 13.91 11.31
N PRO A 178 7.29 13.28 10.41
CA PRO A 178 8.56 12.66 10.77
C PRO A 178 9.62 13.64 11.24
N SER A 179 9.55 14.91 10.84
CA SER A 179 10.52 15.94 11.25
C SER A 179 10.33 16.35 12.70
N GLN A 180 9.10 16.24 13.22
CA GLN A 180 8.73 16.60 14.58
C GLN A 180 8.48 15.39 15.48
N ASP A 181 8.50 14.18 14.90
CA ASP A 181 8.06 12.95 15.54
C ASP A 181 6.69 13.12 16.24
N ARG A 182 5.69 13.62 15.50
CA ARG A 182 4.40 13.97 16.12
C ARG A 182 3.19 13.69 15.23
N TRP A 183 2.12 13.24 15.88
CA TRP A 183 0.80 13.07 15.28
C TRP A 183 -0.07 14.32 15.42
N CYS A 184 -0.78 14.66 14.35
CA CYS A 184 -1.79 15.72 14.32
C CYS A 184 -3.11 15.16 13.79
N LYS A 185 -4.22 15.53 14.42
CA LYS A 185 -5.57 15.16 13.96
C LYS A 185 -5.97 16.01 12.76
N LEU A 186 -6.62 15.39 11.78
CA LEU A 186 -7.09 16.01 10.54
C LEU A 186 -8.59 15.77 10.32
N THR A 187 -9.12 16.38 9.27
CA THR A 187 -10.49 16.16 8.83
C THR A 187 -10.63 14.76 8.23
N PRO A 188 -11.48 13.87 8.78
CA PRO A 188 -11.64 12.51 8.27
C PRO A 188 -12.49 12.48 6.98
N PRO A 189 -12.35 11.44 6.14
CA PRO A 189 -13.25 11.25 5.01
C PRO A 189 -14.67 10.99 5.51
N LYS A 190 -15.66 11.52 4.77
CA LYS A 190 -17.09 11.27 5.02
C LYS A 190 -17.60 10.01 4.31
N LEU A 191 -16.71 9.31 3.62
CA LEU A 191 -16.96 8.07 2.92
C LEU A 191 -16.55 6.87 3.76
N GLU A 192 -17.26 5.76 3.62
CA GLU A 192 -16.74 4.45 4.03
C GLU A 192 -15.78 3.97 2.95
N PHE A 193 -14.49 4.15 3.20
CA PHE A 193 -13.47 3.84 2.22
C PHE A 193 -13.04 2.38 2.37
N CYS A 194 -12.73 1.76 1.23
CA CYS A 194 -12.17 0.42 1.15
C CYS A 194 -10.70 0.46 0.71
N THR A 195 -10.36 1.39 -0.18
CA THR A 195 -8.98 1.59 -0.65
C THR A 195 -8.57 3.06 -0.54
N THR A 196 -7.28 3.30 -0.37
CA THR A 196 -6.70 4.64 -0.28
C THR A 196 -5.36 4.66 -0.99
N VAL A 197 -5.11 5.71 -1.76
CA VAL A 197 -3.85 5.93 -2.46
C VAL A 197 -3.43 7.39 -2.35
N ALA A 198 -2.14 7.62 -2.22
CA ALA A 198 -1.56 8.96 -2.30
C ALA A 198 -1.04 9.21 -3.71
N MET A 199 -1.35 10.39 -4.26
CA MET A 199 -1.02 10.79 -5.62
C MET A 199 -0.53 12.24 -5.59
N GLY A 200 0.76 12.45 -5.76
CA GLY A 200 1.38 13.78 -5.59
C GLY A 200 1.15 14.32 -4.17
N THR A 201 0.45 15.45 -4.06
CA THR A 201 0.11 16.08 -2.77
C THR A 201 -1.32 15.80 -2.31
N GLU A 202 -2.00 14.83 -2.92
CA GLU A 202 -3.39 14.53 -2.67
C GLU A 202 -3.57 13.07 -2.25
N ILE A 203 -4.61 12.80 -1.48
CA ILE A 203 -4.96 11.44 -1.04
C ILE A 203 -6.36 11.12 -1.54
N PHE A 204 -6.50 9.97 -2.19
CA PHE A 204 -7.73 9.52 -2.80
C PHE A 204 -8.25 8.33 -2.03
N CYS A 205 -9.54 8.36 -1.69
CA CYS A 205 -10.25 7.24 -1.07
C CYS A 205 -11.43 6.85 -1.96
N THR A 206 -11.65 5.55 -2.15
CA THR A 206 -12.87 5.05 -2.80
C THR A 206 -13.63 4.12 -1.88
N ASP A 207 -14.94 4.02 -2.10
CA ASP A 207 -15.75 2.97 -1.50
C ASP A 207 -15.45 1.61 -2.13
N ARG A 208 -16.00 0.55 -1.53
CA ARG A 208 -15.81 -0.84 -1.97
C ARG A 208 -16.30 -1.09 -3.40
N GLU A 209 -17.32 -0.36 -3.81
CA GLU A 209 -17.94 -0.48 -5.13
C GLU A 209 -17.27 0.41 -6.18
N PHE A 210 -16.26 1.22 -5.79
CA PHE A 210 -15.67 2.27 -6.61
C PHE A 210 -16.72 3.23 -7.21
N SER A 211 -17.88 3.36 -6.56
CA SER A 211 -18.98 4.21 -6.98
C SER A 211 -18.74 5.67 -6.59
N LYS A 212 -17.95 5.90 -5.54
CA LYS A 212 -17.63 7.21 -5.00
C LYS A 212 -16.15 7.32 -4.71
N THR A 213 -15.57 8.42 -5.16
CA THR A 213 -14.20 8.81 -4.85
C THR A 213 -14.20 10.14 -4.12
N MET A 214 -13.43 10.21 -3.03
CA MET A 214 -13.11 11.47 -2.37
C MET A 214 -11.62 11.76 -2.51
N VAL A 215 -11.29 13.03 -2.74
CA VAL A 215 -9.91 13.54 -2.79
C VAL A 215 -9.69 14.44 -1.59
N TYR A 216 -8.57 14.24 -0.92
CA TYR A 216 -8.10 15.05 0.17
C TYR A 216 -6.95 15.94 -0.28
N ASP A 217 -7.15 17.24 -0.15
CA ASP A 217 -6.11 18.24 -0.34
C ASP A 217 -5.34 18.41 0.98
N THR A 218 -4.09 17.96 0.98
CA THR A 218 -3.20 18.00 2.16
C THR A 218 -2.86 19.42 2.62
N LYS A 219 -2.98 20.43 1.74
CA LYS A 219 -2.69 21.83 2.08
C LYS A 219 -3.86 22.51 2.77
N SER A 220 -5.09 22.20 2.36
CA SER A 220 -6.29 22.84 2.91
C SER A 220 -7.02 22.04 3.98
N ASP A 221 -6.59 20.79 4.26
CA ASP A 221 -7.27 19.84 5.15
C ASP A 221 -8.75 19.64 4.79
N ARG A 222 -9.02 19.41 3.50
CA ARG A 222 -10.39 19.28 2.99
C ARG A 222 -10.56 18.11 2.06
N TRP A 223 -11.69 17.44 2.26
CA TRP A 223 -12.18 16.41 1.35
C TRP A 223 -13.15 17.00 0.34
N GLN A 224 -13.04 16.56 -0.91
CA GLN A 224 -13.94 16.89 -2.01
C GLN A 224 -14.38 15.61 -2.69
N THR A 225 -15.65 15.51 -3.07
CA THR A 225 -16.12 14.40 -3.90
C THR A 225 -15.71 14.66 -5.34
N THR A 226 -15.18 13.64 -6.02
CA THR A 226 -14.88 13.70 -7.45
C THR A 226 -15.63 12.61 -8.19
N ASN A 227 -16.00 12.90 -9.44
CA ASN A 227 -16.74 11.99 -10.32
C ASN A 227 -15.82 11.21 -11.29
N ASN A 228 -14.49 11.39 -11.21
CA ASN A 228 -13.54 10.79 -12.16
C ASN A 228 -13.03 9.42 -11.68
N LEU A 229 -13.10 8.45 -12.59
CA LEU A 229 -12.65 7.07 -12.44
C LEU A 229 -11.41 6.88 -13.32
N VAL A 230 -10.30 6.46 -12.70
CA VAL A 230 -8.99 6.17 -13.30
C VAL A 230 -8.12 7.42 -13.59
N TYR A 231 -7.14 7.63 -12.71
CA TYR A 231 -6.03 8.55 -12.92
C TYR A 231 -4.79 7.76 -13.35
N VAL A 232 -4.03 8.34 -14.27
CA VAL A 232 -2.81 7.75 -14.86
C VAL A 232 -1.63 8.66 -14.53
N TYR A 233 -0.62 8.14 -13.82
CA TYR A 233 0.58 8.90 -13.47
C TYR A 233 1.66 8.77 -14.54
N ASP A 234 1.89 9.83 -15.30
CA ASP A 234 3.01 9.89 -16.23
C ASP A 234 4.27 10.35 -15.49
N LYS A 235 5.10 9.38 -15.09
CA LYS A 235 6.35 9.64 -14.37
C LYS A 235 7.36 10.48 -15.15
N PHE A 236 7.31 10.49 -16.48
CA PHE A 236 8.27 11.26 -17.30
C PHE A 236 7.97 12.74 -17.23
N THR A 237 6.69 13.06 -17.06
CA THR A 237 6.25 14.44 -16.90
C THR A 237 6.02 14.81 -15.44
N ASP A 238 6.11 13.86 -14.52
CA ASP A 238 5.71 14.01 -13.12
C ASP A 238 4.29 14.61 -13.01
N THR A 239 3.38 14.16 -13.88
CA THR A 239 1.99 14.65 -13.92
C THR A 239 0.99 13.51 -13.91
N TRP A 240 -0.10 13.72 -13.17
CA TRP A 240 -1.30 12.89 -13.27
C TRP A 240 -2.17 13.39 -14.42
N ARG A 241 -2.76 12.46 -15.16
CA ARG A 241 -3.71 12.75 -16.23
C ARG A 241 -5.01 11.99 -15.97
N ASP A 242 -6.13 12.68 -16.17
CA ASP A 242 -7.44 12.03 -16.24
C ASP A 242 -7.43 11.07 -17.42
N LEU A 243 -7.75 9.81 -17.16
CA LEU A 243 -8.12 8.90 -18.23
C LEU A 243 -9.62 9.13 -18.45
N GLU A 244 -10.02 9.67 -19.60
CA GLU A 244 -11.45 9.84 -19.98
C GLU A 244 -12.10 8.47 -20.24
N ALA A 245 -12.17 7.67 -19.19
CA ALA A 245 -12.38 6.25 -19.27
C ALA A 245 -13.27 5.80 -18.14
N THR A 246 -14.35 5.14 -18.48
CA THR A 246 -15.25 4.57 -17.48
C THR A 246 -14.86 3.12 -17.27
N MET A 247 -14.65 2.72 -16.01
CA MET A 247 -14.56 1.31 -15.67
C MET A 247 -15.83 0.60 -16.15
N PRO A 248 -15.73 -0.62 -16.71
CA PRO A 248 -16.91 -1.41 -17.04
C PRO A 248 -17.84 -1.55 -15.82
N SER A 249 -19.15 -1.54 -16.04
CA SER A 249 -20.09 -1.83 -14.95
C SER A 249 -19.94 -3.30 -14.52
N GLY A 250 -19.56 -3.56 -13.27
CA GLY A 250 -19.42 -4.91 -12.71
C GLY A 250 -19.09 -4.90 -11.21
N GLU A 251 -19.31 -6.03 -10.53
CA GLU A 251 -18.87 -6.20 -9.15
C GLU A 251 -17.37 -6.53 -9.13
N TYR A 252 -16.56 -5.61 -8.58
CA TYR A 252 -15.13 -5.83 -8.36
C TYR A 252 -14.91 -6.27 -6.91
N LEU A 253 -14.67 -7.55 -6.70
CA LEU A 253 -14.24 -8.06 -5.40
C LEU A 253 -12.74 -7.84 -5.28
N THR A 254 -12.31 -6.86 -4.48
CA THR A 254 -10.96 -6.89 -3.91
C THR A 254 -11.02 -7.74 -2.65
N PRO A 255 -10.37 -8.92 -2.59
CA PRO A 255 -10.15 -9.60 -1.33
C PRO A 255 -9.26 -8.68 -0.49
N ASP A 256 -9.80 -8.26 0.65
CA ASP A 256 -9.16 -7.56 1.76
C ASP A 256 -8.35 -6.28 1.47
N SER A 257 -8.68 -5.23 2.23
CA SER A 257 -8.21 -3.84 2.08
C SER A 257 -6.73 -3.63 2.43
N SER A 258 -5.94 -4.70 2.47
CA SER A 258 -4.58 -4.76 3.01
C SER A 258 -3.51 -4.83 1.93
N LEU A 259 -3.87 -4.69 0.64
CA LEU A 259 -2.91 -4.55 -0.45
C LEU A 259 -2.75 -3.07 -0.83
N PRO A 260 -1.82 -2.31 -0.20
CA PRO A 260 -1.51 -0.95 -0.62
C PRO A 260 -0.62 -0.97 -1.86
N VAL A 261 -1.06 -1.61 -2.96
CA VAL A 261 -0.52 -1.27 -4.28
C VAL A 261 -1.66 -1.30 -5.28
N ALA A 262 -2.34 -0.17 -5.39
CA ALA A 262 -3.11 0.15 -6.58
C ALA A 262 -2.48 1.35 -7.28
N CYS A 263 -1.25 1.17 -7.78
CA CYS A 263 -0.96 1.70 -9.12
C CYS A 263 -1.80 0.87 -10.11
N MET A 264 -3.11 1.10 -10.15
CA MET A 264 -3.96 0.52 -11.18
C MET A 264 -3.72 1.28 -12.48
N TYR A 265 -2.82 0.75 -13.30
CA TYR A 265 -2.87 0.98 -14.73
C TYR A 265 -3.74 -0.14 -15.33
N LEU A 266 -4.89 0.19 -15.91
CA LEU A 266 -5.66 -0.80 -16.65
C LEU A 266 -5.23 -0.81 -18.13
N PRO A 267 -4.89 -1.98 -18.71
CA PRO A 267 -4.69 -2.14 -20.14
C PRO A 267 -5.99 -2.61 -20.79
N CYS A 268 -7.13 -1.99 -20.51
CA CYS A 268 -8.42 -2.43 -21.04
C CYS A 268 -9.41 -1.28 -21.11
N LEU A 269 -9.04 -0.23 -21.84
CA LEU A 269 -10.04 0.56 -22.54
C LEU A 269 -9.83 0.27 -24.00
N THR A 270 -10.71 -0.56 -24.55
CA THR A 270 -10.94 -0.58 -25.98
C THR A 270 -11.34 0.84 -26.38
N ALA A 271 -10.36 1.61 -26.88
CA ALA A 271 -10.68 2.70 -27.77
C ALA A 271 -11.57 2.08 -28.86
N LYS A 272 -12.76 2.67 -29.09
CA LYS A 272 -13.71 2.21 -30.09
C LYS A 272 -12.98 1.83 -31.37
N GLY A 273 -13.01 0.54 -31.73
CA GLY A 273 -12.68 0.09 -33.08
C GLY A 273 -11.40 -0.73 -33.27
N THR A 274 -10.95 -1.56 -32.31
CA THR A 274 -9.88 -2.53 -32.62
C THR A 274 -10.22 -3.93 -32.16
N ASP A 275 -10.33 -4.81 -33.15
CA ASP A 275 -10.68 -6.22 -33.08
C ASP A 275 -9.53 -7.02 -32.44
N LEU A 276 -9.82 -7.76 -31.37
CA LEU A 276 -8.84 -8.60 -30.67
C LEU A 276 -9.00 -10.04 -31.15
N SER A 277 -8.33 -10.38 -32.25
CA SER A 277 -7.98 -11.76 -32.54
C SER A 277 -6.47 -11.94 -32.49
N THR A 278 -6.06 -12.98 -31.75
CA THR A 278 -4.72 -13.58 -31.67
C THR A 278 -3.56 -12.76 -31.09
N ALA A 279 -3.05 -13.19 -29.92
CA ALA A 279 -1.89 -14.08 -29.88
C ALA A 279 -1.52 -14.46 -28.44
N CYS A 280 -1.58 -15.75 -28.13
CA CYS A 280 -0.68 -16.36 -27.16
C CYS A 280 0.73 -16.41 -27.75
N LEU A 281 1.73 -16.03 -26.97
CA LEU A 281 3.04 -16.68 -26.80
C LEU A 281 3.71 -16.08 -25.57
#